data_AF-A0A7C1IGH0-F1
#
_entry.id   AF-A0A7C1IGH0-F1
#
_cell.length_a   1.000
_cell.length_b   1.000
_cell.length_c   1.000
_cell.angle_alpha   90.00
_cell.angle_beta   90.00
_cell.angle_gamma   90.00
#
_symmetry.space_group_name_H-M   'P 1'
#
loop_
_entity.id
_entity.type
_entity.pdbx_description
1 polymer ?
#
loop_
_entity_poly.entity_id
_entity_poly.type
_entity_poly.pdbx_seq_one_letter_code
_entity_poly.pdbx_strand_id
1 'polypeptide(L)'
;MKIFFIKEKSAAAVKPAGILSVLMLFFMVLPAGINASEFRGIFNSIIPTDGNFDFPRTVMELSALADPQLNVNVELSRIETMAGEIKKRLRPNASGAEAVYGINEYIYGVMGFRFDEHANEYIFKKTVNPASVDMKNYESLRIVMRERQGICVSLSMLY
;
A
#
# COMPACT_ATOMS: atom_id res chain seq x y z
N MET A 1 29.16 18.82 -20.96
CA MET A 1 28.28 18.49 -19.83
C MET A 1 26.94 19.20 -20.07
N LYS A 2 25.90 18.49 -20.54
CA LYS A 2 24.60 19.08 -20.90
C LYS A 2 23.63 18.90 -19.72
N ILE A 3 23.23 20.01 -19.12
CA ILE A 3 22.24 20.06 -18.04
C ILE A 3 20.85 20.05 -18.71
N PHE A 4 20.08 18.99 -18.53
CA PHE A 4 18.68 18.94 -18.93
C PHE A 4 17.82 19.49 -17.80
N PHE A 5 17.26 20.68 -18.01
CA PHE A 5 16.14 21.20 -17.22
C PHE A 5 14.92 20.30 -17.47
N ILE A 6 14.57 19.46 -16.50
CA ILE A 6 13.24 18.83 -16.48
C ILE A 6 12.27 19.89 -15.97
N LYS A 7 11.51 20.43 -16.91
CA LYS A 7 10.36 21.29 -16.72
C LYS A 7 9.41 20.64 -15.70
N GLU A 8 9.11 21.33 -14.61
CA GLU A 8 8.04 20.95 -13.67
C GLU A 8 6.76 20.70 -14.45
N LYS A 9 6.36 19.42 -14.56
CA LYS A 9 4.98 19.08 -14.88
C LYS A 9 4.20 19.21 -13.58
N SER A 10 3.44 20.30 -13.52
CA SER A 10 2.28 20.51 -12.66
C SER A 10 1.64 19.18 -12.24
N ALA A 11 1.40 19.04 -10.93
CA ALA A 11 0.69 17.92 -10.32
C ALA A 11 -0.64 17.72 -11.05
N ALA A 12 -0.66 16.76 -11.97
CA ALA A 12 -1.91 16.31 -12.56
C ALA A 12 -2.68 15.63 -11.44
N ALA A 13 -3.86 16.18 -11.10
CA ALA A 13 -4.82 15.52 -10.25
C ALA A 13 -5.02 14.09 -10.77
N VAL A 14 -4.56 13.11 -9.99
CA VAL A 14 -4.75 11.70 -10.30
C VAL A 14 -6.26 11.49 -10.34
N LYS A 15 -6.80 11.26 -11.55
CA LYS A 15 -8.23 11.03 -11.71
C LYS A 15 -8.62 9.82 -10.84
N PRO A 16 -9.73 9.87 -10.09
CA PRO A 16 -10.14 8.80 -9.18
C PRO A 16 -10.27 7.43 -9.86
N ALA A 17 -10.49 7.41 -11.19
CA ALA A 17 -10.53 6.21 -12.01
C ALA A 17 -9.20 5.39 -12.02
N GLY A 18 -8.04 6.03 -11.85
CA GLY A 18 -6.74 5.34 -11.85
C GLY A 18 -6.39 4.67 -10.52
N ILE A 19 -6.89 5.21 -9.41
CA ILE A 19 -6.77 4.60 -8.08
C ILE A 19 -7.73 3.42 -7.95
N LEU A 20 -8.94 3.56 -8.52
CA LEU A 20 -9.97 2.53 -8.54
C LEU A 20 -9.51 1.24 -9.26
N SER A 21 -8.72 1.36 -10.33
CA SER A 21 -8.25 0.21 -11.11
C SER A 21 -7.12 -0.58 -10.43
N VAL A 22 -6.23 0.10 -9.68
CA VAL A 22 -5.18 -0.57 -8.88
C VAL A 22 -5.80 -1.27 -7.66
N LEU A 23 -6.79 -0.65 -7.02
CA LEU A 23 -7.54 -1.25 -5.90
C LEU A 23 -8.43 -2.42 -6.35
N MET A 24 -9.05 -2.36 -7.54
CA MET A 24 -9.84 -3.50 -8.06
C MET A 24 -8.99 -4.74 -8.34
N LEU A 25 -7.73 -4.57 -8.76
CA LEU A 25 -6.81 -5.68 -9.00
C LEU A 25 -6.44 -6.42 -7.70
N PHE A 26 -6.58 -5.77 -6.55
CA PHE A 26 -6.31 -6.31 -5.22
C PHE A 26 -7.45 -7.19 -4.66
N PHE A 27 -8.65 -7.13 -5.24
CA PHE A 27 -9.86 -7.74 -4.67
C PHE A 27 -10.50 -8.84 -5.53
N MET A 28 -9.82 -9.35 -6.55
CA MET A 28 -10.38 -10.41 -7.41
C MET A 28 -10.45 -11.81 -6.75
N VAL A 29 -10.04 -11.96 -5.48
CA VAL A 29 -10.14 -13.21 -4.73
C VAL A 29 -11.06 -13.01 -3.51
N LEU A 30 -12.34 -12.70 -3.78
CA LEU A 30 -13.34 -12.62 -2.71
C LEU A 30 -13.64 -14.02 -2.15
N PRO A 31 -13.79 -14.16 -0.81
CA PRO A 31 -14.28 -15.39 -0.22
C PRO A 31 -15.68 -15.71 -0.77
N ALA A 32 -15.93 -16.99 -1.09
CA ALA A 32 -17.10 -17.51 -1.80
C ALA A 32 -18.48 -17.32 -1.11
N GLY A 33 -18.60 -16.40 -0.15
CA GLY A 33 -19.81 -16.15 0.65
C GLY A 33 -20.35 -14.72 0.58
N ILE A 34 -19.63 -13.75 -0.01
CA ILE A 34 -20.12 -12.36 -0.13
C ILE A 34 -20.70 -12.16 -1.53
N ASN A 35 -21.99 -11.84 -1.63
CA ASN A 35 -22.58 -11.54 -2.93
C ASN A 35 -22.09 -10.17 -3.44
N ALA A 36 -22.11 -9.95 -4.75
CA ALA A 36 -21.56 -8.73 -5.35
C ALA A 36 -22.21 -7.43 -4.84
N SER A 37 -23.47 -7.47 -4.41
CA SER A 37 -24.17 -6.31 -3.85
C SER A 37 -23.65 -5.97 -2.46
N GLU A 38 -23.41 -6.98 -1.63
CA GLU A 38 -22.86 -6.84 -0.28
C GLU A 38 -21.41 -6.34 -0.33
N PHE A 39 -20.59 -6.92 -1.21
CA PHE A 39 -19.23 -6.41 -1.44
C PHE A 39 -19.24 -4.95 -1.89
N ARG A 40 -20.11 -4.59 -2.85
CA ARG A 40 -20.23 -3.22 -3.32
C ARG A 40 -20.67 -2.26 -2.22
N GLY A 41 -21.57 -2.70 -1.33
CA GLY A 41 -21.99 -1.94 -0.15
C GLY A 41 -20.82 -1.66 0.79
N ILE A 42 -20.05 -2.69 1.13
CA ILE A 42 -18.85 -2.57 1.98
C ILE A 42 -17.81 -1.68 1.32
N PHE A 43 -17.50 -1.91 0.05
CA PHE A 43 -16.53 -1.12 -0.71
C PHE A 43 -16.91 0.37 -0.78
N ASN A 44 -18.17 0.68 -1.06
CA ASN A 44 -18.66 2.07 -1.10
C ASN A 44 -18.69 2.73 0.28
N SER A 45 -18.76 1.94 1.37
CA SER A 45 -18.67 2.48 2.73
C SER A 45 -17.24 2.87 3.12
N ILE A 46 -16.24 2.16 2.55
CA ILE A 46 -14.81 2.38 2.81
C ILE A 46 -14.23 3.46 1.89
N ILE A 47 -14.66 3.49 0.62
CA ILE A 47 -14.22 4.49 -0.37
C ILE A 47 -15.38 5.46 -0.63
N PRO A 48 -15.39 6.63 0.02
CA PRO A 48 -16.45 7.60 -0.16
C PRO A 48 -16.44 8.18 -1.58
N THR A 49 -17.65 8.35 -2.14
CA THR A 49 -17.84 8.77 -3.54
C THR A 49 -17.56 10.25 -3.79
N ASP A 50 -17.43 11.05 -2.73
CA ASP A 50 -17.19 12.49 -2.78
C ASP A 50 -15.69 12.85 -2.91
N GLY A 51 -14.80 11.85 -2.85
CA GLY A 51 -13.36 12.01 -2.98
C GLY A 51 -12.64 12.48 -1.71
N ASN A 52 -13.36 12.73 -0.61
CA ASN A 52 -12.75 13.01 0.70
C ASN A 52 -12.44 11.70 1.40
N PHE A 53 -11.22 11.19 1.28
CA PHE A 53 -10.86 9.92 1.90
C PHE A 53 -9.55 10.01 2.71
N ASP A 54 -9.56 9.35 3.87
CA ASP A 54 -8.39 9.16 4.72
C ASP A 54 -7.63 7.94 4.20
N PHE A 55 -6.59 8.18 3.39
CA PHE A 55 -5.86 7.11 2.71
C PHE A 55 -5.37 6.00 3.67
N PRO A 56 -4.64 6.28 4.76
CA PRO A 56 -4.24 5.26 5.73
C PRO A 56 -5.41 4.43 6.26
N ARG A 57 -6.51 5.08 6.65
CA ARG A 57 -7.69 4.38 7.18
C ARG A 57 -8.35 3.52 6.11
N THR A 58 -8.59 4.06 4.93
CA THR A 58 -9.17 3.34 3.79
C THR A 58 -8.36 2.10 3.46
N VAL A 59 -7.03 2.19 3.39
CA VAL A 59 -6.19 1.01 3.11
C VAL A 59 -6.29 -0.03 4.24
N MET A 60 -6.30 0.38 5.51
CA MET A 60 -6.48 -0.56 6.63
C MET A 60 -7.85 -1.25 6.60
N GLU A 61 -8.92 -0.51 6.31
CA GLU A 61 -10.28 -1.04 6.20
C GLU A 61 -10.42 -2.01 5.03
N LEU A 62 -9.78 -1.72 3.90
CA LEU A 62 -9.67 -2.67 2.79
C LEU A 62 -8.87 -3.92 3.18
N SER A 63 -7.72 -3.76 3.85
CA SER A 63 -6.95 -4.91 4.36
C SER A 63 -7.76 -5.76 5.34
N ALA A 64 -8.67 -5.17 6.12
CA ALA A 64 -9.54 -5.91 7.04
C ALA A 64 -10.52 -6.86 6.32
N LEU A 65 -10.85 -6.60 5.05
CA LEU A 65 -11.66 -7.51 4.23
C LEU A 65 -10.93 -8.83 3.93
N ALA A 66 -9.62 -8.77 3.74
CA ALA A 66 -8.76 -9.94 3.52
C ALA A 66 -8.26 -10.55 4.86
N ASP A 67 -8.23 -9.76 5.94
CA ASP A 67 -7.71 -10.15 7.25
C ASP A 67 -8.67 -9.79 8.39
N PRO A 68 -9.62 -10.68 8.73
CA PRO A 68 -10.59 -10.44 9.80
C PRO A 68 -9.99 -10.24 11.19
N GLN A 69 -8.70 -10.54 11.38
CA GLN A 69 -7.99 -10.31 12.65
C GLN A 69 -7.34 -8.92 12.72
N LEU A 70 -7.41 -8.14 11.63
CA LEU A 70 -6.85 -6.79 11.59
C LEU A 70 -7.68 -5.86 12.48
N ASN A 71 -7.02 -5.18 13.41
CA ASN A 71 -7.61 -4.08 14.17
C ASN A 71 -7.14 -2.76 13.56
N VAL A 72 -8.03 -2.07 12.85
CA VAL A 72 -7.73 -0.86 12.08
C VAL A 72 -7.03 0.19 12.95
N ASN A 73 -7.52 0.45 14.16
CA ASN A 73 -6.96 1.50 15.03
C ASN A 73 -5.56 1.16 15.54
N VAL A 74 -5.28 -0.13 15.81
CA VAL A 74 -3.96 -0.59 16.23
C VAL A 74 -2.95 -0.42 15.09
N GLU A 75 -3.32 -0.82 13.87
CA GLU A 75 -2.41 -0.71 12.73
C GLU A 75 -2.22 0.74 12.27
N LEU A 76 -3.24 1.60 12.38
CA LEU A 76 -3.08 3.05 12.17
C LEU A 76 -2.09 3.67 13.15
N SER A 77 -2.16 3.31 14.44
CA SER A 77 -1.19 3.79 15.44
C SER A 77 0.24 3.33 15.14
N ARG A 78 0.42 2.13 14.56
CA ARG A 78 1.73 1.67 14.08
C ARG A 78 2.23 2.50 12.90
N ILE A 79 1.37 2.81 11.93
CA ILE A 79 1.72 3.68 10.80
C ILE A 79 2.10 5.08 11.29
N GLU A 80 1.36 5.66 12.24
CA GLU A 80 1.69 6.94 12.86
C GLU A 80 3.05 6.89 13.58
N THR A 81 3.34 5.78 14.27
CA THR A 81 4.64 5.56 14.91
C THR A 81 5.77 5.51 13.88
N MET A 82 5.59 4.78 12.77
CA MET A 82 6.54 4.73 11.67
C MET A 82 6.77 6.11 11.05
N ALA A 83 5.70 6.86 10.79
CA ALA A 83 5.78 8.22 10.28
C ALA A 83 6.50 9.17 11.26
N GLY A 84 6.27 9.00 12.57
CA GLY A 84 6.98 9.72 13.62
C GLY A 84 8.48 9.44 13.61
N GLU A 85 8.87 8.18 13.44
CA GLU A 85 10.27 7.78 13.32
C GLU A 85 10.95 8.34 12.07
N ILE A 86 10.26 8.34 10.93
CA ILE A 86 10.75 8.98 9.70
C ILE A 86 10.93 10.48 9.94
N LYS A 87 9.95 11.15 10.54
CA LYS A 87 9.99 12.59 10.80
C LYS A 87 11.15 13.01 11.70
N LYS A 88 11.52 12.19 12.70
CA LYS A 88 12.70 12.44 13.57
C LYS A 88 14.03 12.45 12.81
N ARG A 89 14.09 11.75 11.67
CA ARG A 89 15.28 11.65 10.81
C ARG A 89 15.37 12.79 9.80
N LEU A 90 14.27 13.48 9.54
CA LEU A 90 14.22 14.59 8.61
C LEU A 90 14.59 15.91 9.32
N ARG A 91 15.48 16.67 8.69
CA ARG A 91 15.75 18.04 9.12
C ARG A 91 14.51 18.93 8.94
N PRO A 92 14.37 20.01 9.73
CA PRO A 92 13.38 21.04 9.44
C PRO A 92 13.53 21.54 7.99
N ASN A 93 12.40 21.70 7.29
CA ASN A 93 12.35 22.12 5.87
C ASN A 93 13.11 21.19 4.90
N ALA A 94 13.13 19.88 5.18
CA ALA A 94 13.64 18.89 4.23
C ALA A 94 12.98 19.03 2.86
N SER A 95 13.79 18.98 1.80
CA SER A 95 13.30 18.91 0.42
C SER A 95 12.55 17.60 0.17
N GLY A 96 11.75 17.54 -0.90
CA GLY A 96 11.05 16.31 -1.28
C GLY A 96 12.01 15.11 -1.50
N ALA A 97 13.19 15.35 -2.06
CA ALA A 97 14.21 14.31 -2.23
C ALA A 97 14.76 13.78 -0.89
N GLU A 98 14.90 14.65 0.10
CA GLU A 98 15.33 14.27 1.45
C GLU A 98 14.24 13.52 2.20
N ALA A 99 12.98 13.91 2.03
CA ALA A 99 11.85 13.16 2.56
C ALA A 99 11.82 11.73 2.00
N VAL A 100 11.95 11.58 0.67
CA VAL A 100 12.05 10.28 0.00
C VAL A 100 13.23 9.46 0.52
N TYR A 101 14.40 10.09 0.70
CA TYR A 101 15.56 9.41 1.26
C TYR A 101 15.31 8.93 2.70
N GLY A 102 14.72 9.77 3.55
CA GLY A 102 14.40 9.39 4.93
C GLY A 102 13.36 8.28 5.03
N ILE A 103 12.35 8.27 4.17
CA ILE A 103 11.37 7.17 4.08
C ILE A 103 12.10 5.89 3.66
N ASN A 104 12.90 5.92 2.60
CA ASN A 104 13.61 4.75 2.10
C ASN A 104 14.61 4.18 3.11
N GLU A 105 15.37 5.04 3.78
CA GLU A 105 16.32 4.65 4.83
C GLU A 105 15.60 3.96 5.97
N TYR A 106 14.48 4.51 6.44
CA TYR A 106 13.72 3.91 7.53
C TYR A 106 13.04 2.61 7.12
N ILE A 107 12.30 2.59 6.01
CA ILE A 107 11.51 1.43 5.57
C ILE A 107 12.43 0.28 5.13
N TYR A 108 13.40 0.54 4.26
CA TYR A 108 14.22 -0.52 3.68
C TYR A 108 15.55 -0.76 4.42
N GLY A 109 16.10 0.27 5.08
CA GLY A 109 17.33 0.17 5.85
C GLY A 109 17.07 -0.29 7.29
N VAL A 110 16.36 0.52 8.07
CA VAL A 110 16.13 0.26 9.51
C VAL A 110 15.14 -0.87 9.75
N MET A 111 13.95 -0.77 9.16
CA MET A 111 12.92 -1.79 9.31
C MET A 111 13.24 -3.02 8.47
N GLY A 112 13.98 -2.87 7.37
CA GLY A 112 14.42 -3.99 6.56
C GLY A 112 13.31 -4.58 5.71
N PHE A 113 12.34 -3.78 5.26
CA PHE A 113 11.32 -4.26 4.33
C PHE A 113 11.97 -4.78 3.05
N ARG A 114 11.40 -5.85 2.48
CA ARG A 114 11.89 -6.49 1.25
C ARG A 114 10.73 -6.85 0.33
N PHE A 115 11.04 -6.90 -0.95
CA PHE A 115 10.15 -7.51 -1.92
C PHE A 115 10.18 -9.04 -1.79
N ASP A 116 9.02 -9.68 -1.86
CA ASP A 116 8.95 -11.13 -1.98
C ASP A 116 9.33 -11.54 -3.41
N GLU A 117 10.50 -12.15 -3.57
CA GLU A 117 10.99 -12.62 -4.86
C GLU A 117 10.08 -13.69 -5.45
N HIS A 118 9.59 -14.62 -4.64
CA HIS A 118 8.76 -15.74 -5.09
C HIS A 118 7.38 -15.25 -5.57
N ALA A 119 6.75 -14.33 -4.84
CA ALA A 119 5.50 -13.70 -5.27
C ALA A 119 5.70 -12.80 -6.50
N ASN A 120 6.82 -12.08 -6.60
CA ASN A 120 7.13 -11.30 -7.79
C ASN A 120 7.34 -12.20 -9.03
N GLU A 121 8.02 -13.34 -8.89
CA GLU A 121 8.16 -14.30 -9.98
C GLU A 121 6.82 -14.86 -10.43
N TYR A 122 5.90 -15.12 -9.51
CA TYR A 122 4.54 -15.48 -9.84
C TYR A 122 3.82 -14.37 -10.62
N ILE A 123 3.77 -13.16 -10.05
CA ILE A 123 2.98 -12.05 -10.58
C ILE A 123 3.50 -11.59 -11.94
N PHE A 124 4.83 -11.47 -12.11
CA PHE A 124 5.43 -10.91 -13.32
C PHE A 124 5.82 -11.97 -14.34
N LYS A 125 6.33 -13.12 -13.92
CA LYS A 125 6.84 -14.16 -14.83
C LYS A 125 5.85 -15.31 -15.02
N LYS A 126 4.88 -15.50 -14.12
CA LYS A 126 3.95 -16.65 -14.09
C LYS A 126 4.68 -18.00 -14.10
N THR A 127 5.90 -18.04 -13.55
CA THR A 127 6.81 -19.20 -13.62
C THR A 127 6.70 -20.14 -12.43
N VAL A 128 5.98 -19.77 -11.38
CA VAL A 128 5.74 -20.61 -10.20
C VAL A 128 4.27 -21.00 -10.10
N ASN A 129 3.99 -22.08 -9.35
CA ASN A 129 2.65 -22.61 -9.19
C ASN A 129 1.75 -21.57 -8.45
N PRO A 130 0.58 -21.18 -8.99
CA PRO A 130 -0.37 -20.31 -8.29
C PRO A 130 -0.68 -20.72 -6.85
N ALA A 131 -0.76 -22.02 -6.58
CA ALA A 131 -1.05 -22.55 -5.25
C ALA A 131 0.10 -22.37 -4.23
N SER A 132 1.29 -21.98 -4.70
CA SER A 132 2.47 -21.75 -3.87
C SER A 132 2.62 -20.31 -3.38
N VAL A 133 1.72 -19.40 -3.80
CA VAL A 133 1.70 -18.00 -3.37
C VAL A 133 0.37 -17.72 -2.67
N ASP A 134 0.42 -17.54 -1.35
CA ASP A 134 -0.75 -17.11 -0.59
C ASP A 134 -0.92 -15.59 -0.71
N MET A 135 -1.79 -15.17 -1.64
CA MET A 135 -2.04 -13.76 -1.94
C MET A 135 -2.56 -12.98 -0.72
N LYS A 136 -3.19 -13.67 0.24
CA LYS A 136 -3.66 -13.06 1.49
C LYS A 136 -2.53 -12.38 2.27
N ASN A 137 -1.31 -12.91 2.17
CA ASN A 137 -0.14 -12.33 2.84
C ASN A 137 0.23 -10.95 2.31
N TYR A 138 -0.17 -10.62 1.08
CA TYR A 138 0.08 -9.33 0.44
C TYR A 138 -1.15 -8.44 0.42
N GLU A 139 -2.35 -9.02 0.61
CA GLU A 139 -3.60 -8.29 0.69
C GLU A 139 -3.83 -7.62 2.06
N SER A 140 -3.17 -8.12 3.11
CA SER A 140 -3.20 -7.54 4.45
C SER A 140 -1.95 -6.71 4.75
N LEU A 141 -2.09 -5.39 4.87
CA LEU A 141 -0.98 -4.56 5.32
C LEU A 141 -0.51 -4.89 6.73
N ARG A 142 -1.36 -5.46 7.61
CA ARG A 142 -0.90 -5.98 8.91
C ARG A 142 0.13 -7.08 8.74
N ILE A 143 -0.12 -8.04 7.83
CA ILE A 143 0.81 -9.14 7.56
C ILE A 143 2.09 -8.58 6.92
N VAL A 144 1.96 -7.70 5.92
CA VAL A 144 3.11 -7.06 5.26
C VAL A 144 3.98 -6.29 6.26
N MET A 145 3.39 -5.53 7.18
CA MET A 145 4.14 -4.82 8.22
C MET A 145 4.77 -5.75 9.25
N ARG A 146 4.13 -6.87 9.58
CA ARG A 146 4.63 -7.85 10.54
C ARG A 146 5.81 -8.65 9.97
N GLU A 147 5.65 -9.19 8.77
CA GLU A 147 6.68 -9.99 8.08
C GLU A 147 7.76 -9.12 7.44
N ARG A 148 7.48 -7.82 7.27
CA ARG A 148 8.32 -6.85 6.57
C ARG A 148 8.64 -7.29 5.14
N GLN A 149 7.67 -7.97 4.54
CA GLN A 149 7.80 -8.55 3.22
C GLN A 149 6.53 -8.29 2.44
N GLY A 150 6.66 -7.86 1.19
CA GLY A 150 5.51 -7.51 0.36
C GLY A 150 5.80 -7.52 -1.13
N ILE A 151 4.79 -7.21 -1.93
CA ILE A 151 4.91 -6.98 -3.37
C ILE A 151 4.87 -5.49 -3.66
N CYS A 152 5.02 -5.09 -4.94
CA CYS A 152 5.00 -3.68 -5.33
C CYS A 152 3.79 -2.91 -4.83
N VAL A 153 2.59 -3.47 -4.95
CA VAL A 153 1.36 -2.80 -4.54
C VAL A 153 1.33 -2.57 -3.03
N SER A 154 1.54 -3.61 -2.22
CA SER A 154 1.48 -3.49 -0.76
C SER A 154 2.58 -2.59 -0.19
N LEU A 155 3.80 -2.66 -0.73
CA LEU A 155 4.89 -1.78 -0.29
C LEU A 155 4.68 -0.33 -0.75
N SER A 156 4.06 -0.11 -1.90
CA SER A 156 3.72 1.24 -2.37
C SER A 156 2.57 1.87 -1.59
N MET A 157 1.65 1.06 -1.04
CA MET A 157 0.59 1.54 -0.15
C MET A 157 1.11 1.90 1.25
N LEU A 158 2.16 1.23 1.71
CA LEU A 158 2.81 1.53 2.98
C LEU A 158 3.70 2.79 2.90
N TYR A 159 4.28 3.05 1.72
CA TYR A 159 5.17 4.18 1.43
C TYR A 159 4.43 5.51 1.40
#